data_AF-W1V8Q1-F1
#
_entry.id   AF-W1V8Q1-F1
#
_cell.length_a   1.000
_cell.length_b   1.000
_cell.length_c   1.000
_cell.angle_alpha   90.00
_cell.angle_beta   90.00
_cell.angle_gamma   90.00
#
_symmetry.space_group_name_H-M   'P 1'
#
loop_
_entity.id
_entity.type
_entity.pdbx_description
1 polymer ?
#
loop_
_entity_poly.entity_id
_entity_poly.type
_entity_poly.pdbx_seq_one_letter_code
_entity_poly.pdbx_strand_id
1 'polypeptide(L)'
;RHFVGHGGDYYFKDWHAERSHVGGLLLQKAAHDIDVMHWLADSHTTEVVAMGGLTLYDQVASRADNSDELMSDWFATSHWPPLAQERLNPTIDVEDLSMMLMRMESGVYASYQQCHYTPDYWRNYTVIGTEGRIENFGDGEGGLIRLWASRSDYSPDGDTSFPILGDAGGHSDADVLTVTEFIRFVRDGAPTDTSPLGAWYAVAAGIQATDSLRHGSRPEQIPPLPDDLINYFNNNQRKQS
;
A
#
# COMPACT_ATOMS: atom_id res chain seq x y z
N ARG A 1 5.68 -1.71 -6.36
CA ARG A 1 6.77 -1.10 -5.54
C ARG A 1 6.34 0.31 -5.13
N HIS A 2 6.66 0.72 -3.91
CA HIS A 2 6.32 2.04 -3.38
C HIS A 2 7.60 2.73 -2.88
N PHE A 3 7.94 3.84 -3.52
CA PHE A 3 8.97 4.75 -3.07
C PHE A 3 8.31 5.74 -2.11
N VAL A 4 8.58 5.64 -0.81
CA VAL A 4 7.91 6.44 0.22
C VAL A 4 8.89 7.55 0.65
N GLY A 5 9.20 8.48 -0.26
CA GLY A 5 10.29 9.44 -0.06
C GLY A 5 10.09 10.49 1.03
N HIS A 6 8.85 10.67 1.48
CA HIS A 6 8.48 11.47 2.64
C HIS A 6 8.38 10.62 3.92
N GLY A 7 8.90 9.39 3.90
CA GLY A 7 8.66 8.40 4.95
C GLY A 7 9.10 8.87 6.33
N GLY A 8 10.28 9.48 6.42
CA GLY A 8 10.80 10.09 7.66
C GLY A 8 9.80 11.05 8.33
N ASP A 9 9.21 11.96 7.54
CA ASP A 9 8.25 12.93 8.05
C ASP A 9 6.86 12.33 8.29
N TYR A 10 6.42 11.35 7.50
CA TYR A 10 5.08 10.76 7.61
C TYR A 10 4.94 9.70 8.70
N TYR A 11 6.00 8.94 8.98
CA TYR A 11 5.90 7.73 9.80
C TYR A 11 6.89 7.67 10.96
N PHE A 12 7.95 8.49 10.95
CA PHE A 12 9.03 8.38 11.94
C PHE A 12 9.12 9.58 12.92
N LYS A 13 8.16 10.50 12.89
CA LYS A 13 8.10 11.68 13.79
C LYS A 13 7.02 11.61 14.86
N ASP A 14 6.05 10.71 14.72
CA ASP A 14 4.93 10.54 15.64
C ASP A 14 4.70 9.06 15.99
N TRP A 15 3.55 8.74 16.57
CA TRP A 15 3.16 7.41 17.04
C TRP A 15 3.22 6.31 15.97
N HIS A 16 3.27 6.66 14.68
CA HIS A 16 3.43 5.69 13.59
C HIS A 16 4.76 4.92 13.65
N ALA A 17 5.77 5.48 14.32
CA ALA A 17 7.09 4.86 14.46
C ALA A 17 7.11 3.66 15.43
N GLU A 18 6.01 3.45 16.15
CA GLU A 18 5.90 2.52 17.27
C GLU A 18 4.97 1.34 16.94
N ARG A 19 5.53 0.13 17.00
CA ARG A 19 4.82 -1.13 16.73
C ARG A 19 3.57 -1.31 17.59
N SER A 20 3.58 -0.80 18.82
CA SER A 20 2.42 -0.86 19.72
C SER A 20 1.19 -0.15 19.18
N HIS A 21 1.35 0.82 18.28
CA HIS A 21 0.25 1.59 17.70
C HIS A 21 -0.15 1.07 16.32
N VAL A 22 0.83 0.69 15.48
CA VAL A 22 0.58 0.37 14.06
C VAL A 22 0.75 -1.10 13.69
N GLY A 23 1.34 -1.92 14.57
CA GLY A 23 1.75 -3.29 14.26
C GLY A 23 2.98 -3.34 13.34
N GLY A 24 2.96 -2.64 12.19
CA GLY A 24 4.06 -2.48 11.25
C GLY A 24 3.63 -1.69 10.01
N LEU A 25 4.59 -1.20 9.23
CA LEU A 25 4.27 -0.37 8.06
C LEU A 25 3.73 -1.18 6.87
N LEU A 26 3.85 -2.52 6.85
CA LEU A 26 3.11 -3.34 5.88
C LEU A 26 1.59 -3.33 6.12
N LEU A 27 1.16 -3.15 7.37
CA LEU A 27 -0.25 -2.92 7.68
C LEU A 27 -0.61 -1.45 7.44
N GLN A 28 0.11 -0.54 8.10
CA GLN A 28 -0.28 0.88 8.12
C GLN A 28 -0.15 1.54 6.75
N LYS A 29 0.94 1.25 6.04
CA LYS A 29 1.24 1.86 4.73
C LYS A 29 0.83 0.94 3.60
N ALA A 30 1.26 -0.31 3.57
CA ALA A 30 1.11 -1.13 2.36
C ALA A 30 -0.31 -1.67 2.10
N ALA A 31 -1.22 -1.69 3.09
CA ALA A 31 -2.54 -2.32 2.92
C ALA A 31 -3.33 -1.81 1.70
N HIS A 32 -3.30 -0.50 1.43
CA HIS A 32 -3.97 0.05 0.25
C HIS A 32 -3.32 -0.39 -1.08
N ASP A 33 -1.99 -0.55 -1.11
CA ASP A 33 -1.30 -1.05 -2.31
C ASP A 33 -1.63 -2.54 -2.52
N ILE A 34 -1.71 -3.31 -1.43
CA ILE A 34 -2.09 -4.73 -1.46
C ILE A 34 -3.52 -4.88 -2.00
N ASP A 35 -4.46 -4.04 -1.56
CA ASP A 35 -5.84 -4.04 -2.05
C ASP A 35 -5.92 -3.72 -3.55
N VAL A 36 -5.16 -2.72 -4.04
CA VAL A 36 -5.05 -2.45 -5.48
C VAL A 36 -4.48 -3.65 -6.24
N MET A 37 -3.49 -4.34 -5.68
CA MET A 37 -2.94 -5.55 -6.30
C MET A 37 -3.96 -6.70 -6.33
N HIS A 38 -4.79 -6.84 -5.30
CA HIS A 38 -5.91 -7.80 -5.28
C HIS A 38 -6.93 -7.46 -6.36
N TRP A 39 -7.31 -6.18 -6.46
CA TRP A 39 -8.25 -5.69 -7.46
C TRP A 39 -7.75 -5.92 -8.90
N LEU A 40 -6.50 -5.59 -9.19
CA LEU A 40 -5.88 -5.82 -10.51
C LEU A 40 -5.81 -7.30 -10.88
N ALA A 41 -5.70 -8.18 -9.89
CA ALA A 41 -5.60 -9.61 -10.09
C ALA A 41 -6.95 -10.34 -10.03
N ASP A 42 -8.04 -9.63 -9.73
CA ASP A 42 -9.37 -10.20 -9.41
C ASP A 42 -9.26 -11.39 -8.43
N SER A 43 -8.46 -11.21 -7.37
CA SER A 43 -8.02 -12.30 -6.51
C SER A 43 -7.46 -11.77 -5.20
N HIS A 44 -7.45 -12.59 -4.14
CA HIS A 44 -6.89 -12.20 -2.85
C HIS A 44 -5.71 -13.11 -2.47
N THR A 45 -4.83 -12.58 -1.62
CA THR A 45 -3.68 -13.33 -1.10
C THR A 45 -4.12 -14.46 -0.17
N THR A 46 -3.50 -15.63 -0.30
CA THR A 46 -3.72 -16.81 0.55
C THR A 46 -2.48 -17.22 1.32
N GLU A 47 -1.28 -16.89 0.83
CA GLU A 47 0.00 -17.15 1.51
C GLU A 47 0.97 -16.00 1.25
N VAL A 48 1.75 -15.64 2.26
CA VAL A 48 2.80 -14.61 2.18
C VAL A 48 4.13 -15.10 2.72
N VAL A 49 5.21 -14.51 2.21
CA VAL A 49 6.53 -14.52 2.86
C VAL A 49 7.15 -13.14 2.75
N ALA A 50 7.78 -12.65 3.82
CA ALA A 50 8.27 -11.28 3.87
C ALA A 50 9.67 -11.15 4.49
N MET A 51 10.32 -10.03 4.17
CA MET A 51 11.63 -9.62 4.67
C MET A 51 11.68 -8.10 4.84
N GLY A 52 12.51 -7.61 5.74
CA GLY A 52 12.68 -6.19 5.98
C GLY A 52 13.27 -5.93 7.36
N GLY A 53 13.29 -4.66 7.75
CA GLY A 53 13.83 -4.24 9.04
C GLY A 53 13.80 -2.73 9.23
N LEU A 54 14.19 -2.31 10.42
CA LEU A 54 14.61 -0.94 10.72
C LEU A 54 16.09 -0.84 10.35
N THR A 55 16.39 -0.15 9.25
CA THR A 55 17.70 -0.19 8.60
C THR A 55 18.38 1.16 8.52
N LEU A 56 17.66 2.26 8.76
CA LEU A 56 18.16 3.62 8.61
C LEU A 56 17.73 4.55 9.74
N TYR A 57 16.44 4.67 10.06
CA TYR A 57 15.94 5.76 10.91
C TYR A 57 16.27 5.61 12.41
N ASP A 58 16.70 4.43 12.85
CA ASP A 58 17.27 4.23 14.18
C ASP A 58 18.63 4.94 14.36
N GLN A 59 19.34 5.20 13.27
CA GLN A 59 20.67 5.83 13.29
C GLN A 59 20.64 7.34 13.49
N VAL A 60 19.49 7.98 13.33
CA VAL A 60 19.32 9.44 13.49
C VAL A 60 19.28 9.80 14.98
N ALA A 61 20.23 10.61 15.44
CA ALA A 61 20.33 10.95 16.87
C ALA A 61 19.30 11.99 17.35
N SER A 62 18.79 12.84 16.45
CA SER A 62 17.85 13.90 16.78
C SER A 62 16.45 13.32 17.03
N ARG A 63 16.05 13.32 18.30
CA ARG A 63 14.76 12.80 18.78
C ARG A 63 13.94 13.90 19.45
N ALA A 64 12.61 13.89 19.28
CA ALA A 64 11.70 14.80 19.95
C ALA A 64 10.31 14.17 20.13
N ASP A 65 9.64 14.49 21.24
CA ASP A 65 8.19 14.29 21.37
C ASP A 65 7.49 15.39 20.56
N ASN A 66 6.77 15.00 19.51
CA ASN A 66 6.01 15.91 18.65
C ASN A 66 4.49 15.69 18.78
N SER A 67 4.03 15.13 19.90
CA SER A 67 2.61 14.79 20.11
C SER A 67 1.67 15.99 20.15
N ASP A 68 2.21 17.21 20.27
CA ASP A 68 1.50 18.48 20.24
C ASP A 68 1.52 19.18 18.88
N GLU A 69 2.23 18.63 17.89
CA GLU A 69 2.32 19.15 16.52
C GLU A 69 1.51 18.27 15.54
N LEU A 70 1.19 18.82 14.38
CA LEU A 70 0.61 18.09 13.25
C LEU A 70 1.66 17.82 12.18
N MET A 71 1.41 16.83 11.33
CA MET A 71 2.30 16.49 10.21
C MET A 71 2.63 17.69 9.32
N SER A 72 1.66 18.59 9.11
CA SER A 72 1.85 19.83 8.36
C SER A 72 2.85 20.80 9.00
N ASP A 73 3.06 20.73 10.32
CA ASP A 73 3.93 21.65 11.06
C ASP A 73 5.41 21.27 10.91
N TRP A 74 5.71 19.97 10.81
CA TRP A 74 7.08 19.47 10.67
C TRP A 74 7.44 19.00 9.26
N PHE A 75 6.50 18.87 8.34
CA PHE A 75 6.79 18.38 6.99
C PHE A 75 7.66 19.39 6.22
N ALA A 76 8.80 18.94 5.70
CA ALA A 76 9.59 19.73 4.78
C ALA A 76 10.31 18.84 3.76
N THR A 77 10.19 19.18 2.48
CA THR A 77 10.93 18.48 1.40
C THR A 77 12.45 18.66 1.49
N SER A 78 12.92 19.63 2.28
CA SER A 78 14.33 19.83 2.58
C SER A 78 14.91 18.84 3.58
N HIS A 79 14.10 17.98 4.22
CA HIS A 79 14.58 16.93 5.14
C HIS A 79 15.18 15.75 4.38
N TRP A 80 16.24 16.03 3.62
CA TRP A 80 16.95 15.11 2.75
C TRP A 80 18.45 15.46 2.76
N PRO A 81 19.39 14.49 2.76
CA PRO A 81 19.23 13.02 2.70
C PRO A 81 18.54 12.42 3.94
N PRO A 82 18.09 11.15 3.93
CA PRO A 82 17.23 10.61 4.99
C PRO A 82 17.88 10.61 6.38
N LEU A 83 19.23 10.52 6.46
CA LEU A 83 19.98 10.64 7.72
C LEU A 83 20.10 12.08 8.24
N ALA A 84 19.71 13.09 7.45
CA ALA A 84 19.62 14.48 7.86
C ALA A 84 18.25 14.83 8.45
N GLN A 85 17.37 13.84 8.63
CA GLN A 85 16.13 14.01 9.38
C GLN A 85 16.43 14.46 10.81
N GLU A 86 15.52 15.24 11.37
CA GLU A 86 15.60 15.75 12.72
C GLU A 86 14.28 15.50 13.45
N ARG A 87 14.32 15.56 14.79
CA ARG A 87 13.13 15.48 15.64
C ARG A 87 12.29 14.22 15.38
N LEU A 88 12.94 13.08 15.12
CA LEU A 88 12.23 11.81 14.97
C LEU A 88 11.64 11.34 16.31
N ASN A 89 10.66 10.45 16.28
CA ASN A 89 10.03 9.89 17.49
C ASN A 89 11.12 9.26 18.40
N PRO A 90 11.08 9.46 19.73
CA PRO A 90 12.03 8.87 20.67
C PRO A 90 12.08 7.34 20.64
N THR A 91 10.96 6.70 20.30
CA THR A 91 10.82 5.26 20.07
C THR A 91 10.62 4.99 18.59
N ILE A 92 11.54 4.26 17.98
CA ILE A 92 11.39 3.75 16.62
C ILE A 92 11.69 2.26 16.65
N ASP A 93 10.67 1.46 16.38
CA ASP A 93 10.82 0.02 16.28
C ASP A 93 10.12 -0.57 15.05
N VAL A 94 9.35 0.21 14.28
CA VAL A 94 8.80 -0.25 12.99
C VAL A 94 9.87 -0.34 11.89
N GLU A 95 9.58 -1.16 10.89
CA GLU A 95 10.45 -1.39 9.74
C GLU A 95 10.40 -0.23 8.72
N ASP A 96 11.54 0.33 8.34
CA ASP A 96 11.66 1.40 7.31
C ASP A 96 11.95 0.85 5.91
N LEU A 97 12.27 -0.44 5.81
CA LEU A 97 12.39 -1.21 4.59
C LEU A 97 11.60 -2.50 4.75
N SER A 98 10.69 -2.80 3.81
CA SER A 98 9.93 -4.05 3.84
C SER A 98 9.59 -4.53 2.43
N MET A 99 9.55 -5.84 2.27
CA MET A 99 9.14 -6.52 1.05
C MET A 99 8.40 -7.81 1.36
N MET A 100 7.43 -8.16 0.52
CA MET A 100 6.65 -9.38 0.64
C MET A 100 6.39 -10.01 -0.73
N LEU A 101 6.33 -11.33 -0.74
CA LEU A 101 5.82 -12.14 -1.84
C LEU A 101 4.45 -12.68 -1.44
N MET A 102 3.56 -12.79 -2.42
CA MET A 102 2.19 -13.25 -2.26
C MET A 102 1.90 -14.38 -3.24
N ARG A 103 1.25 -15.44 -2.75
CA ARG A 103 0.46 -16.34 -3.58
C ARG A 103 -1.01 -15.95 -3.43
N MET A 104 -1.70 -15.77 -4.55
CA MET A 104 -3.12 -15.45 -4.58
C MET A 104 -3.96 -16.69 -4.87
N GLU A 105 -5.25 -16.65 -4.52
CA GLU A 105 -6.19 -17.76 -4.72
C GLU A 105 -6.25 -18.22 -6.19
N SER A 106 -6.29 -17.26 -7.12
CA SER A 106 -6.28 -17.48 -8.57
C SER A 106 -5.01 -18.15 -9.12
N GLY A 107 -3.97 -18.34 -8.30
CA GLY A 107 -2.65 -18.83 -8.71
C GLY A 107 -1.71 -17.74 -9.21
N VAL A 108 -2.15 -16.47 -9.24
CA VAL A 108 -1.27 -15.32 -9.49
C VAL A 108 -0.24 -15.21 -8.37
N TYR A 109 1.00 -14.93 -8.75
CA TYR A 109 2.07 -14.54 -7.83
C TYR A 109 2.29 -13.05 -7.91
N ALA A 110 2.54 -12.43 -6.77
CA ALA A 110 2.83 -11.01 -6.70
C ALA A 110 3.95 -10.69 -5.72
N SER A 111 4.61 -9.55 -5.95
CA SER A 111 5.68 -9.05 -5.09
C SER A 111 5.45 -7.57 -4.78
N TYR A 112 5.58 -7.21 -3.51
CA TYR A 112 5.49 -5.84 -3.03
C TYR A 112 6.75 -5.44 -2.28
N GLN A 113 7.14 -4.18 -2.40
CA GLN A 113 8.33 -3.59 -1.79
C GLN A 113 8.01 -2.14 -1.44
N GLN A 114 8.36 -1.73 -0.22
CA GLN A 114 8.31 -0.34 0.23
C GLN A 114 9.64 0.05 0.89
N CYS A 115 10.07 1.28 0.63
CA CYS A 115 11.26 1.85 1.22
C CYS A 115 10.95 3.29 1.65
N HIS A 116 11.11 3.58 2.93
CA HIS A 116 10.68 4.83 3.57
C HIS A 116 11.71 5.97 3.50
N TYR A 117 12.80 5.75 2.78
CA TYR A 117 13.92 6.69 2.68
C TYR A 117 14.39 6.88 1.23
N THR A 118 13.47 6.73 0.27
CA THR A 118 13.72 6.99 -1.16
C THR A 118 13.78 8.49 -1.45
N PRO A 119 14.45 8.94 -2.52
CA PRO A 119 14.48 10.37 -2.86
C PRO A 119 13.14 10.91 -3.37
N ASP A 120 12.35 10.06 -4.00
CA ASP A 120 11.08 10.35 -4.65
C ASP A 120 9.92 9.63 -3.94
N TYR A 121 8.72 10.17 -4.11
CA TYR A 121 7.48 9.62 -3.57
C TYR A 121 6.53 9.23 -4.70
N TRP A 122 6.40 7.93 -4.97
CA TRP A 122 5.45 7.40 -5.95
C TRP A 122 5.32 5.88 -5.87
N ARG A 123 4.29 5.35 -6.52
CA ARG A 123 3.97 3.93 -6.66
C ARG A 123 4.12 3.48 -8.09
N ASN A 124 4.57 2.24 -8.24
CA ASN A 124 4.71 1.60 -9.53
C ASN A 124 4.17 0.17 -9.45
N TYR A 125 3.19 -0.09 -10.30
CA TYR A 125 2.54 -1.35 -10.54
C TYR A 125 3.02 -1.89 -11.87
N THR A 126 3.48 -3.14 -11.88
CA THR A 126 3.78 -3.89 -13.10
C THR A 126 2.88 -5.11 -13.12
N VAL A 127 2.05 -5.22 -14.15
CA VAL A 127 1.15 -6.37 -14.35
C VAL A 127 1.60 -7.10 -15.59
N ILE A 128 1.78 -8.42 -15.49
CA ILE A 128 2.27 -9.27 -16.58
C ILE A 128 1.26 -10.39 -16.80
N GLY A 129 0.73 -10.49 -18.02
CA GLY A 129 -0.17 -11.54 -18.45
C GLY A 129 0.38 -12.31 -19.63
N THR A 130 -0.46 -13.14 -20.24
CA THR A 130 -0.07 -13.97 -21.40
C THR A 130 0.15 -13.16 -22.68
N GLU A 131 -0.50 -12.00 -22.80
CA GLU A 131 -0.49 -11.15 -23.99
C GLU A 131 0.35 -9.86 -23.84
N GLY A 132 1.11 -9.74 -22.74
CA GLY A 132 1.98 -8.58 -22.53
C GLY A 132 2.12 -8.16 -21.08
N ARG A 133 2.68 -6.96 -20.90
CA ARG A 133 2.79 -6.29 -19.59
C ARG A 133 2.39 -4.83 -19.66
N ILE A 134 1.86 -4.32 -18.56
CA ILE A 134 1.65 -2.88 -18.34
C ILE A 134 2.44 -2.40 -17.13
N GLU A 135 2.87 -1.14 -17.16
CA GLU A 135 3.57 -0.50 -16.05
C GLU A 135 3.26 1.00 -16.00
N ASN A 136 2.94 1.54 -14.82
CA ASN A 136 2.73 2.98 -14.66
C ASN A 136 4.02 3.74 -14.30
N PHE A 137 4.12 4.99 -14.74
CA PHE A 137 5.20 5.93 -14.49
C PHE A 137 4.57 7.24 -14.01
N GLY A 138 4.62 7.47 -12.70
CA GLY A 138 3.88 8.53 -12.00
C GLY A 138 2.55 8.05 -11.41
N ASP A 139 2.06 8.79 -10.41
CA ASP A 139 0.87 8.46 -9.59
C ASP A 139 -0.39 9.26 -9.98
N GLY A 140 -0.25 10.27 -10.84
CA GLY A 140 -1.33 11.22 -11.14
C GLY A 140 -1.21 11.86 -12.51
N GLU A 141 -1.90 12.97 -12.69
CA GLU A 141 -1.91 13.72 -13.96
C GLU A 141 -0.49 13.99 -14.46
N GLY A 142 -0.25 13.73 -15.75
CA GLY A 142 1.07 13.83 -16.36
C GLY A 142 1.91 12.54 -16.27
N GLY A 143 1.46 11.55 -15.51
CA GLY A 143 1.99 10.20 -15.55
C GLY A 143 1.57 9.42 -16.80
N LEU A 144 2.19 8.25 -17.00
CA LEU A 144 1.94 7.37 -18.15
C LEU A 144 1.70 5.93 -17.70
N ILE A 145 0.79 5.23 -18.36
CA ILE A 145 0.72 3.76 -18.35
C ILE A 145 1.32 3.29 -19.66
N ARG A 146 2.35 2.46 -19.60
CA ARG A 146 3.02 1.89 -20.78
C ARG A 146 2.62 0.44 -20.97
N LEU A 147 2.40 0.04 -22.21
CA LEU A 147 2.07 -1.31 -22.64
C LEU A 147 3.22 -1.89 -23.47
N TRP A 148 3.62 -3.12 -23.15
CA TRP A 148 4.45 -3.98 -23.98
C TRP A 148 3.64 -5.21 -24.37
N ALA A 149 3.13 -5.21 -25.60
CA ALA A 149 2.36 -6.29 -26.22
C ALA A 149 3.20 -7.14 -27.19
N SER A 150 4.42 -6.71 -27.53
CA SER A 150 5.32 -7.43 -28.42
C SER A 150 6.62 -7.86 -27.72
N ARG A 151 7.22 -8.96 -28.20
CA ARG A 151 8.50 -9.45 -27.68
C ARG A 151 9.62 -8.59 -28.27
N SER A 152 10.40 -7.96 -27.39
CA SER A 152 11.59 -7.19 -27.73
C SER A 152 12.72 -7.52 -26.76
N ASP A 153 13.92 -7.00 -27.05
CA ASP A 153 14.92 -6.77 -26.00
C ASP A 153 14.44 -5.61 -25.09
N TYR A 154 15.36 -4.80 -24.57
CA TYR A 154 15.01 -3.62 -23.79
C TYR A 154 14.28 -2.57 -24.63
N SER A 155 13.05 -2.24 -24.24
CA SER A 155 12.28 -1.12 -24.78
C SER A 155 11.86 -0.22 -23.61
N PRO A 156 12.40 1.01 -23.49
CA PRO A 156 12.08 1.90 -22.38
C PRO A 156 10.62 2.38 -22.41
N ASP A 157 10.06 2.58 -23.60
CA ASP A 157 8.76 3.23 -23.78
C ASP A 157 7.60 2.27 -24.07
N GLY A 158 7.89 1.00 -24.36
CA GLY A 158 6.90 0.01 -24.75
C GLY A 158 6.38 0.21 -26.17
N ASP A 159 5.31 -0.51 -26.51
CA ASP A 159 4.60 -0.41 -27.79
C ASP A 159 3.59 0.75 -27.79
N THR A 160 3.02 1.08 -26.63
CA THR A 160 2.01 2.15 -26.51
C THR A 160 2.08 2.80 -25.13
N SER A 161 1.86 4.11 -25.09
CA SER A 161 1.74 4.89 -23.85
C SER A 161 0.35 5.51 -23.75
N PHE A 162 -0.28 5.39 -22.59
CA PHE A 162 -1.57 5.98 -22.25
C PHE A 162 -1.34 7.04 -21.17
N PRO A 163 -1.75 8.30 -21.38
CA PRO A 163 -1.64 9.31 -20.34
C PRO A 163 -2.55 8.97 -19.17
N ILE A 164 -2.05 9.16 -17.94
CA ILE A 164 -2.89 9.20 -16.75
C ILE A 164 -3.60 10.55 -16.78
N LEU A 165 -4.89 10.52 -17.07
CA LEU A 165 -5.74 11.70 -17.07
C LEU A 165 -6.26 11.90 -15.64
N GLY A 166 -5.88 13.02 -15.03
CA GLY A 166 -6.51 13.52 -13.80
C GLY A 166 -7.49 14.64 -14.12
N ASP A 167 -8.42 14.90 -13.22
CA ASP A 167 -9.09 16.20 -13.15
C ASP A 167 -8.24 17.10 -12.24
N ALA A 168 -8.25 18.42 -12.45
CA ALA A 168 -7.31 19.38 -11.86
C ALA A 168 -7.32 19.46 -10.30
N GLY A 169 -8.13 18.63 -9.62
CA GLY A 169 -8.31 18.55 -8.17
C GLY A 169 -7.50 17.48 -7.42
N GLY A 170 -6.86 16.51 -8.09
CA GLY A 170 -6.03 15.49 -7.42
C GLY A 170 -6.83 14.55 -6.48
N HIS A 171 -6.26 14.20 -5.31
CA HIS A 171 -6.82 13.26 -4.31
C HIS A 171 -8.26 13.59 -3.87
N SER A 172 -8.67 14.86 -3.95
CA SER A 172 -10.00 15.37 -3.58
C SER A 172 -11.16 14.62 -4.25
N ASP A 173 -10.99 14.20 -5.51
CA ASP A 173 -12.12 13.65 -6.27
C ASP A 173 -12.43 12.20 -5.88
N ALA A 174 -11.40 11.40 -5.59
CA ALA A 174 -11.57 10.05 -5.07
C ALA A 174 -12.24 10.08 -3.69
N ASP A 175 -11.88 11.04 -2.83
CA ASP A 175 -12.53 11.24 -1.53
C ASP A 175 -14.00 11.62 -1.69
N VAL A 176 -14.32 12.54 -2.62
CA VAL A 176 -15.70 12.93 -2.92
C VAL A 176 -16.52 11.76 -3.44
N LEU A 177 -15.97 10.94 -4.36
CA LEU A 177 -16.63 9.74 -4.87
C LEU A 177 -16.89 8.72 -3.76
N THR A 178 -15.88 8.45 -2.93
CA THR A 178 -15.97 7.51 -1.81
C THR A 178 -17.01 7.96 -0.78
N VAL A 179 -16.99 9.23 -0.37
CA VAL A 179 -17.97 9.78 0.57
C VAL A 179 -19.38 9.80 -0.05
N THR A 180 -19.49 10.11 -1.33
CA THR A 180 -20.78 10.10 -2.04
C THR A 180 -21.37 8.69 -2.10
N GLU A 181 -20.56 7.69 -2.43
CA GLU A 181 -20.97 6.28 -2.41
C GLU A 181 -21.40 5.87 -1.00
N PHE A 182 -20.59 6.16 0.02
CA PHE A 182 -20.91 5.86 1.41
C PHE A 182 -22.26 6.46 1.84
N ILE A 183 -22.51 7.72 1.50
CA ILE A 183 -23.79 8.38 1.79
C ILE A 183 -24.95 7.67 1.08
N ARG A 184 -24.80 7.28 -0.19
CA ARG A 184 -25.83 6.53 -0.93
C ARG A 184 -26.08 5.16 -0.32
N PHE A 185 -25.03 4.45 0.08
CA PHE A 185 -25.14 3.16 0.77
C PHE A 185 -25.92 3.30 2.08
N VAL A 186 -25.53 4.24 2.96
CA VAL A 186 -26.17 4.44 4.27
C VAL A 186 -27.62 4.91 4.13
N ARG A 187 -27.91 5.77 3.15
CA ARG A 187 -29.23 6.38 2.98
C ARG A 187 -30.21 5.44 2.27
N ASP A 188 -29.78 4.82 1.19
CA ASP A 188 -30.65 4.15 0.22
C ASP A 188 -30.39 2.64 0.10
N GLY A 189 -29.35 2.11 0.79
CA GLY A 189 -28.94 0.71 0.65
C GLY A 189 -28.40 0.38 -0.75
N ALA A 190 -27.91 1.40 -1.47
CA ALA A 190 -27.30 1.24 -2.78
C ALA A 190 -26.07 0.32 -2.71
N PRO A 191 -25.84 -0.56 -3.69
CA PRO A 191 -24.61 -1.36 -3.75
C PRO A 191 -23.36 -0.47 -3.75
N THR A 192 -22.29 -0.97 -3.12
CA THR A 192 -20.96 -0.37 -3.15
C THR A 192 -20.08 -1.11 -4.16
N ASP A 193 -19.20 -0.38 -4.82
CA ASP A 193 -18.19 -0.94 -5.73
C ASP A 193 -17.08 -1.65 -4.95
N THR A 194 -16.81 -1.18 -3.72
CA THR A 194 -15.86 -1.81 -2.80
C THR A 194 -16.56 -2.68 -1.77
N SER A 195 -15.90 -3.75 -1.35
CA SER A 195 -16.41 -4.67 -0.31
C SER A 195 -15.49 -4.65 0.90
N PRO A 196 -16.03 -4.68 2.14
CA PRO A 196 -15.23 -4.89 3.35
C PRO A 196 -14.35 -6.14 3.31
N LEU A 197 -14.67 -7.12 2.44
CA LEU A 197 -13.82 -8.29 2.22
C LEU A 197 -12.46 -7.93 1.61
N GLY A 198 -12.41 -7.01 0.64
CA GLY A 198 -11.15 -6.59 0.00
C GLY A 198 -10.21 -5.96 1.04
N ALA A 199 -10.73 -5.00 1.80
CA ALA A 199 -10.02 -4.40 2.92
C ALA A 199 -9.56 -5.44 3.95
N TRP A 200 -10.40 -6.41 4.29
CA TRP A 200 -10.03 -7.48 5.21
C TRP A 200 -8.86 -8.32 4.69
N TYR A 201 -8.91 -8.77 3.43
CA TYR A 201 -7.84 -9.59 2.85
C TYR A 201 -6.53 -8.80 2.76
N ALA A 202 -6.58 -7.53 2.37
CA ALA A 202 -5.39 -6.68 2.30
C ALA A 202 -4.75 -6.44 3.68
N VAL A 203 -5.57 -6.15 4.69
CA VAL A 203 -5.13 -6.01 6.09
C VAL A 203 -4.55 -7.31 6.63
N ALA A 204 -5.23 -8.44 6.41
CA ALA A 204 -4.75 -9.75 6.84
C ALA A 204 -3.41 -10.10 6.16
N ALA A 205 -3.24 -9.80 4.86
CA ALA A 205 -1.96 -9.96 4.18
C ALA A 205 -0.86 -9.09 4.78
N GLY A 206 -1.13 -7.82 5.08
CA GLY A 206 -0.17 -6.92 5.74
C GLY A 206 0.26 -7.39 7.14
N ILE A 207 -0.69 -7.90 7.93
CA ILE A 207 -0.43 -8.48 9.26
C ILE A 207 0.42 -9.74 9.14
N GLN A 208 -0.01 -10.72 8.34
CA GLN A 208 0.71 -11.99 8.17
C GLN A 208 2.10 -11.78 7.55
N ALA A 209 2.26 -10.78 6.68
CA ALA A 209 3.57 -10.41 6.14
C ALA A 209 4.47 -9.78 7.22
N THR A 210 3.92 -8.94 8.10
CA THR A 210 4.66 -8.41 9.25
C THR A 210 5.11 -9.55 10.19
N ASP A 211 4.25 -10.52 10.44
CA ASP A 211 4.59 -11.70 11.24
C ASP A 211 5.66 -12.55 10.56
N SER A 212 5.54 -12.82 9.25
CA SER A 212 6.54 -13.54 8.46
C SER A 212 7.92 -12.89 8.56
N LEU A 213 7.97 -11.57 8.34
CA LEU A 213 9.19 -10.76 8.40
C LEU A 213 9.89 -10.91 9.76
N ARG A 214 9.13 -10.86 10.86
CA ARG A 214 9.67 -10.92 12.23
C ARG A 214 10.02 -12.31 12.71
N HIS A 215 9.52 -13.36 12.05
CA HIS A 215 9.77 -14.75 12.39
C HIS A 215 10.70 -15.46 11.39
N GLY A 216 11.68 -14.73 10.85
CA GLY A 216 12.74 -15.29 10.02
C GLY A 216 12.28 -15.66 8.61
N SER A 217 11.38 -14.86 8.04
CA SER A 217 10.83 -15.07 6.70
C SER A 217 10.13 -16.42 6.54
N ARG A 218 9.49 -16.89 7.62
CA ARG A 218 8.65 -18.09 7.56
C ARG A 218 7.40 -17.78 6.72
N PRO A 219 6.99 -18.64 5.79
CA PRO A 219 5.71 -18.46 5.09
C PRO A 219 4.54 -18.44 6.09
N GLU A 220 3.62 -17.50 5.92
CA GLU A 220 2.41 -17.36 6.73
C GLU A 220 1.17 -17.49 5.84
N GLN A 221 0.18 -18.24 6.32
CA GLN A 221 -1.11 -18.37 5.64
C GLN A 221 -2.01 -17.21 6.03
N ILE A 222 -2.84 -16.75 5.09
CA ILE A 222 -3.92 -15.83 5.42
C ILE A 222 -5.03 -16.63 6.10
N PRO A 223 -5.53 -16.20 7.28
CA PRO A 223 -6.60 -16.92 7.95
C PRO A 223 -7.85 -17.01 7.05
N PRO A 224 -8.68 -18.05 7.17
CA PRO A 224 -9.96 -18.06 6.47
C PRO A 224 -10.97 -17.15 7.17
N LEU A 225 -11.90 -16.58 6.39
CA LEU A 225 -13.12 -15.97 6.91
C LEU A 225 -14.26 -16.99 6.96
N PRO A 226 -15.17 -16.91 7.95
CA PRO A 226 -16.41 -17.68 7.93
C PRO A 226 -17.23 -17.45 6.65
N ASP A 227 -17.74 -18.54 6.05
CA ASP A 227 -18.52 -18.49 4.81
C ASP A 227 -19.76 -17.59 4.91
N ASP A 228 -20.40 -17.52 6.07
CA ASP A 228 -21.57 -16.67 6.31
C ASP A 228 -21.22 -15.17 6.22
N LEU A 229 -20.03 -14.76 6.67
CA LEU A 229 -19.54 -13.38 6.51
C LEU A 229 -19.20 -13.08 5.05
N ILE A 230 -18.52 -14.00 4.37
CA ILE A 230 -18.20 -13.86 2.94
C ILE A 230 -19.50 -13.70 2.14
N ASN A 231 -20.46 -14.60 2.35
CA ASN A 231 -21.75 -14.56 1.68
C ASN A 231 -22.54 -13.29 2.00
N TYR A 232 -22.50 -12.81 3.25
CA TYR A 232 -23.16 -11.58 3.66
C TYR A 232 -22.63 -10.35 2.91
N PHE A 233 -21.31 -10.16 2.87
CA PHE A 233 -20.70 -9.01 2.21
C PHE A 233 -20.79 -9.09 0.68
N ASN A 234 -20.66 -10.28 0.08
CA ASN A 234 -20.89 -10.49 -1.35
C ASN A 234 -22.34 -10.26 -1.75
N ASN A 235 -23.30 -10.46 -0.84
CA ASN A 235 -24.71 -10.17 -1.06
C ASN A 235 -25.11 -8.74 -0.65
N ASN A 236 -24.17 -7.79 -0.77
CA ASN A 236 -24.37 -6.38 -0.42
C ASN A 236 -24.96 -6.19 0.99
N GLN A 237 -24.39 -6.92 1.96
CA GLN A 237 -24.74 -6.80 3.38
C GLN A 237 -26.21 -7.15 3.67
N ARG A 238 -26.79 -8.05 2.88
CA ARG A 238 -28.12 -8.62 3.10
C ARG A 238 -28.02 -10.07 3.55
N LYS A 239 -28.67 -10.39 4.67
CA LYS A 239 -28.76 -11.77 5.18
C LYS A 239 -29.50 -12.65 4.18
N GLN A 240 -28.97 -13.85 3.93
CA GLN A 240 -29.71 -14.87 3.18
C GLN A 240 -30.89 -15.33 4.05
N SER A 241 -32.09 -15.37 3.44
CA SER A 241 -33.35 -15.78 4.08
C SER A 241 -33.48 -17.28 4.20
#